data_AF-A0A0F7JYQ2-F1
#
_entry.id   AF-A0A0F7JYQ2-F1
#
_cell.length_a   1.000
_cell.length_b   1.000
_cell.length_c   1.000
_cell.angle_alpha   90.00
_cell.angle_beta   90.00
_cell.angle_gamma   90.00
#
_symmetry.space_group_name_H-M   'P 1'
#
loop_
_entity.id
_entity.type
_entity.pdbx_description
1 polymer ?
#
loop_
_entity_poly.entity_id
_entity_poly.type
_entity_poly.pdbx_seq_one_letter_code
_entity_poly.pdbx_strand_id
1 'polypeptide(L)' 'MKRASLYSLLMLLFACSISGTAFSEESQDNLEQRCREFAKEDGVPAAELADYLKECIESLKEEDADKPEKSD' A
#
# COMPACT_ATOMS: atom_id res chain seq x y z
N MET A 1 4.47 26.35 23.75
CA MET A 1 3.18 26.04 23.11
C MET A 1 3.40 25.89 21.60
N LYS A 2 3.36 24.66 21.05
CA LYS A 2 3.26 24.36 19.59
C LYS A 2 3.13 22.84 19.29
N ARG A 3 2.74 22.03 20.28
CA ARG A 3 2.46 20.58 20.07
C ARG A 3 1.07 20.32 19.49
N ALA A 4 0.16 21.31 19.55
CA ALA A 4 -1.19 21.21 18.98
C ALA A 4 -1.21 21.13 17.45
N SER A 5 -0.16 21.63 16.77
CA SER A 5 -0.09 21.67 15.31
C SER A 5 0.10 20.28 14.68
N LEU A 6 0.70 19.34 15.41
CA LEU A 6 1.02 18.01 14.89
C LEU A 6 -0.17 17.05 15.02
N TYR A 7 -0.95 17.16 16.10
CA TYR A 7 -2.16 16.36 16.28
C TYR A 7 -3.27 16.75 15.31
N SER A 8 -3.37 18.03 14.93
CA SER A 8 -4.33 18.46 13.91
C SER A 8 -4.00 17.95 12.51
N LEU A 9 -2.71 17.70 12.21
CA LEU A 9 -2.26 17.10 10.96
C LEU A 9 -2.49 15.58 10.97
N LEU A 10 -2.23 14.93 12.11
CA LEU A 10 -2.42 13.49 12.28
C LEU A 10 -3.89 13.05 12.15
N MET A 11 -4.83 13.84 12.66
CA MET A 11 -6.26 13.54 12.56
C MET A 11 -6.83 13.70 11.14
N LEU A 12 -6.18 14.50 10.29
CA LEU A 12 -6.56 14.70 8.89
C LEU A 12 -6.13 13.51 8.01
N LEU A 13 -5.00 12.87 8.34
CA LEU A 13 -4.52 11.68 7.64
C LEU A 13 -5.33 10.42 7.97
N PHE A 14 -5.92 10.34 9.17
CA PHE A 14 -6.70 9.17 9.57
C PHE A 14 -8.10 9.10 8.94
N ALA A 15 -8.63 10.24 8.47
CA ALA A 15 -9.96 10.34 7.87
C ALA A 15 -10.08 9.69 6.47
N CYS A 16 -8.97 9.31 5.83
CA CYS A 16 -8.99 8.57 4.56
C CYS A 16 -8.93 7.04 4.72
N SER A 17 -8.90 6.51 5.95
CA SER A 17 -8.70 5.06 6.17
C SER A 17 -9.97 4.22 6.07
N ILE A 18 -11.14 4.82 5.74
CA ILE A 18 -12.37 4.06 5.47
C ILE A 18 -12.57 4.02 3.96
N SER A 19 -11.72 3.27 3.29
CA SER A 19 -12.06 2.62 2.04
C SER A 19 -11.68 1.16 2.21
N GLY A 20 -12.48 0.47 3.03
CA GLY A 20 -12.58 -0.98 2.98
C GLY A 20 -13.11 -1.33 1.59
N THR A 21 -12.20 -1.48 0.64
CA THR A 21 -12.52 -2.12 -0.62
C THR A 21 -12.37 -3.61 -0.40
N ALA A 22 -13.44 -4.29 -0.78
CA ALA A 22 -13.68 -5.70 -0.63
C ALA A 22 -12.44 -6.55 -0.92
N PHE A 23 -12.22 -7.54 -0.05
CA PHE A 23 -11.49 -8.75 -0.38
C PHE A 23 -12.09 -9.35 -1.67
N SER A 24 -11.50 -8.99 -2.79
CA SER A 24 -11.65 -9.68 -4.06
C SER A 24 -10.26 -10.21 -4.32
N GLU A 25 -10.11 -11.52 -4.54
CA GLU A 25 -8.85 -12.15 -4.95
C GLU A 25 -8.07 -11.20 -5.85
N GLU A 26 -7.02 -10.57 -5.29
CA GLU A 26 -6.28 -9.55 -6.00
C GLU A 26 -5.54 -10.27 -7.14
N SER A 27 -6.09 -10.18 -8.35
CA SER A 27 -5.49 -10.80 -9.53
C SER A 27 -4.07 -10.26 -9.69
N GLN A 28 -3.15 -11.11 -10.16
CA GLN A 28 -1.74 -10.73 -10.34
C GLN A 28 -1.56 -9.44 -11.17
N ASP A 29 -2.45 -9.19 -12.13
CA ASP A 29 -2.49 -7.95 -12.93
C ASP A 29 -2.80 -6.70 -12.08
N ASN A 30 -3.61 -6.83 -11.04
CA ASN A 30 -3.95 -5.74 -10.12
C ASN A 30 -2.76 -5.41 -9.19
N LEU A 31 -2.09 -6.43 -8.65
CA LEU A 31 -0.85 -6.29 -7.89
C LEU A 31 0.22 -5.55 -8.71
N GLU A 32 0.41 -5.98 -9.96
CA GLU A 32 1.38 -5.35 -10.85
C GLU A 32 1.04 -3.88 -11.13
N GLN A 33 -0.24 -3.57 -11.37
CA GLN A 33 -0.67 -2.19 -11.61
C GLN A 33 -0.38 -1.30 -10.40
N ARG A 34 -0.69 -1.75 -9.18
CA ARG A 34 -0.38 -1.03 -7.94
C ARG A 34 1.12 -0.79 -7.78
N CYS A 35 1.92 -1.83 -7.97
CA CYS A 35 3.38 -1.71 -7.89
C CYS A 35 3.96 -0.75 -8.95
N ARG A 36 3.36 -0.68 -10.15
CA ARG A 36 3.76 0.31 -11.17
C ARG A 36 3.40 1.74 -10.79
N GLU A 37 2.33 1.95 -10.02
CA GLU A 37 1.98 3.27 -9.49
C GLU A 37 2.96 3.69 -8.40
N PHE A 38 3.27 2.79 -7.45
CA PHE A 38 4.29 3.06 -6.42
C PHE A 38 5.66 3.36 -7.01
N ALA A 39 6.08 2.60 -8.02
CA ALA A 39 7.34 2.85 -8.72
C ALA A 39 7.40 4.26 -9.36
N LYS A 40 6.27 4.78 -9.85
CA LYS A 40 6.19 6.15 -10.40
C LYS A 40 6.25 7.21 -9.31
N GLU A 41 5.58 6.98 -8.18
CA GLU A 41 5.59 7.89 -7.03
C GLU A 41 6.98 7.97 -6.37
N ASP A 42 7.65 6.83 -6.26
CA ASP A 42 9.01 6.70 -5.71
C ASP A 42 10.10 7.16 -6.69
N GLY A 43 9.75 7.38 -7.96
CA GLY A 43 10.69 7.80 -8.99
C GLY A 43 11.68 6.71 -9.40
N VAL A 44 11.27 5.44 -9.33
CA VAL A 44 12.10 4.28 -9.69
C VAL A 44 12.50 4.36 -11.16
N PRO A 45 13.81 4.31 -11.48
CA PRO A 45 14.26 4.35 -12.86
C PRO A 45 13.93 3.05 -13.59
N ALA A 46 13.77 3.13 -14.91
CA ALA A 46 13.37 1.99 -15.73
C ALA A 46 14.33 0.78 -15.64
N ALA A 47 15.62 1.03 -15.33
CA ALA A 47 16.61 -0.04 -15.13
C ALA A 47 16.35 -0.89 -13.88
N GLU A 48 15.73 -0.30 -12.85
CA GLU A 48 15.45 -0.95 -11.55
C GLU A 48 13.98 -1.37 -11.44
N LEU A 49 13.12 -0.94 -12.37
CA LEU A 49 11.69 -1.18 -12.35
C LEU A 49 11.33 -2.67 -12.31
N ALA A 50 12.06 -3.53 -13.03
CA ALA A 50 11.76 -4.96 -13.06
C ALA A 50 11.97 -5.63 -11.69
N ASP A 51 13.07 -5.30 -11.02
CA ASP A 51 13.39 -5.82 -9.69
C ASP A 51 12.44 -5.26 -8.63
N TYR A 52 12.14 -3.96 -8.70
CA TYR A 52 11.15 -3.32 -7.82
C TYR A 52 9.76 -3.97 -7.93
N LEU A 53 9.27 -4.20 -9.15
CA LEU A 53 7.96 -4.82 -9.35
C LEU A 53 7.92 -6.24 -8.76
N LYS A 54 9.01 -7.00 -8.88
CA LYS A 54 9.10 -8.35 -8.31
C LYS A 54 9.01 -8.30 -6.78
N GLU A 55 9.83 -7.47 -6.14
CA GLU A 55 9.86 -7.34 -4.68
C GLU A 55 8.52 -6.81 -4.12
N CYS A 56 7.91 -5.84 -4.81
CA CYS A 56 6.62 -5.29 -4.43
C CYS A 56 5.50 -6.33 -4.52
N ILE A 57 5.43 -7.10 -5.61
CA ILE A 57 4.42 -8.16 -5.78
C ILE A 57 4.61 -9.26 -4.74
N GLU A 58 5.85 -9.67 -4.48
CA GLU A 58 6.15 -10.66 -3.43
C GLU A 58 5.71 -10.17 -2.04
N SER A 59 6.02 -8.91 -1.70
CA SER A 59 5.63 -8.31 -0.43
C SER A 59 4.11 -8.24 -0.24
N LEU A 60 3.37 -7.79 -1.26
CA LEU A 60 1.91 -7.69 -1.20
C LEU A 60 1.24 -9.07 -1.08
N LYS A 61 1.78 -10.09 -1.75
CA LYS A 61 1.28 -11.47 -1.64
C LYS A 61 1.51 -12.06 -0.25
N GLU A 62 2.62 -11.71 0.41
CA GLU A 62 2.90 -12.11 1.79
C GLU A 62 2.00 -11.36 2.78
N GLU A 63 1.74 -10.06 2.59
CA GLU A 63 0.82 -9.28 3.43
C GLU A 63 -0.62 -9.79 3.39
N ASP A 64 -1.09 -10.26 2.22
CA ASP A 64 -2.42 -10.88 2.13
C ASP A 64 -2.46 -12.31 2.69
N ALA A 65 -1.32 -13.03 2.70
CA ALA A 65 -1.22 -14.35 3.33
C ALA A 65 -1.12 -14.27 4.87
N ASP A 66 -0.55 -13.19 5.40
CA ASP A 66 -0.32 -12.98 6.84
C ASP A 66 -1.39 -12.10 7.51
N LYS A 67 -2.50 -11.75 6.84
CA LYS A 67 -3.67 -11.23 7.55
C LYS A 67 -4.35 -12.39 8.29
N PRO A 68 -4.19 -12.55 9.62
CA PRO A 68 -5.10 -13.41 10.35
C PRO A 68 -6.50 -12.84 10.13
N GLU A 69 -7.39 -13.66 9.56
CA GLU A 69 -8.81 -13.45 9.70
C GLU A 69 -9.06 -13.10 11.17
N LYS A 70 -9.48 -11.86 11.44
CA LYS A 70 -10.09 -11.52 12.72
C LYS A 70 -11.32 -12.42 12.84
N SER A 71 -11.09 -13.60 13.39
CA SER A 71 -12.11 -14.49 13.92
C SER A 71 -12.72 -13.73 15.11
N ASP A 72 -13.97 -13.33 14.93
CA ASP A 72 -14.99 -12.91 15.91
C ASP A 72 -14.52 -12.30 17.26
#